data_AF-A0A449B6R9-F1
#
_entry.id   AF-A0A449B6R9-F1
#
_cell.length_a   1.000
_cell.length_b   1.000
_cell.length_c   1.000
_cell.angle_alpha   90.00
_cell.angle_beta   90.00
_cell.angle_gamma   90.00
#
_symmetry.space_group_name_H-M   'P 1'
#
loop_
_entity.id
_entity.type
_entity.pdbx_description
1 polymer ?
#
loop_
_entity_poly.entity_id
_entity_poly.type
_entity_poly.pdbx_seq_one_letter_code
_entity_poly.pdbx_strand_id
1 'polypeptide(L)'
;MKNTNTIEHAKKVKFFAKIILSLVVIEIVLEIISIIINLISRSLNTESELKSILKSINEVLPILNYSYSISMLIISLFLSYFWWKSLKAIKVNTPEEIRIKNKFLFNYPIWFLSMFILADLVLELLTYFLHIPYGSSFAFVAFIFVIIYVVTSIKLANQIIKHDHLHQGENLKSEV
;
A
#
# COMPACT_ATOMS: atom_id res chain seq x y z
N MET A 1 -8.74 27.42 15.16
CA MET A 1 -8.81 25.95 15.35
C MET A 1 -8.94 25.11 14.07
N LYS A 2 -9.05 25.69 12.84
CA LYS A 2 -9.16 24.88 11.60
C LYS A 2 -7.84 24.20 11.14
N ASN A 3 -6.68 24.82 11.37
CA ASN A 3 -5.38 24.29 10.90
C ASN A 3 -4.89 23.05 11.67
N THR A 4 -5.09 22.98 12.99
CA THR A 4 -4.64 21.85 13.81
C THR A 4 -5.27 20.53 13.36
N ASN A 5 -6.55 20.56 12.96
CA ASN A 5 -7.26 19.38 12.47
C ASN A 5 -6.72 18.91 11.10
N THR A 6 -6.41 19.83 10.18
CA THR A 6 -5.83 19.50 8.86
C THR A 6 -4.45 18.84 8.98
N ILE A 7 -3.61 19.33 9.89
CA ILE A 7 -2.27 18.79 10.14
C ILE A 7 -2.34 17.39 10.75
N GLU A 8 -3.23 17.18 11.73
CA GLU A 8 -3.42 15.86 12.33
C GLU A 8 -3.88 14.85 11.29
N HIS A 9 -4.83 15.22 10.44
CA HIS A 9 -5.24 14.39 9.32
C HIS A 9 -4.11 14.14 8.31
N ALA A 10 -3.26 15.14 8.01
CA ALA A 10 -2.09 14.95 7.15
C ALA A 10 -1.08 13.96 7.75
N LYS A 11 -0.83 14.02 9.05
CA LYS A 11 0.01 13.04 9.76
C LYS A 11 -0.59 11.63 9.66
N LYS A 12 -1.90 11.48 9.84
CA LYS A 12 -2.61 10.19 9.67
C LYS A 12 -2.48 9.66 8.23
N VAL A 13 -2.70 10.50 7.22
CA VAL A 13 -2.51 10.13 5.81
C VAL A 13 -1.07 9.65 5.55
N LYS A 14 -0.08 10.40 6.02
CA LYS A 14 1.34 10.00 5.89
C LYS A 14 1.63 8.67 6.57
N PHE A 15 1.08 8.45 7.75
CA PHE A 15 1.25 7.21 8.52
C PHE A 15 0.64 6.01 7.79
N PHE A 16 -0.64 6.08 7.40
CA PHE A 16 -1.31 4.98 6.70
C PHE A 16 -0.68 4.68 5.34
N ALA A 17 -0.33 5.71 4.56
CA ALA A 17 0.34 5.54 3.28
C ALA A 17 1.71 4.85 3.46
N LYS A 18 2.49 5.19 4.50
CA LYS A 18 3.74 4.50 4.81
C LYS A 18 3.54 3.05 5.19
N ILE A 19 2.51 2.73 5.98
CA ILE A 19 2.23 1.33 6.33
C ILE A 19 1.91 0.55 5.05
N ILE A 20 0.99 1.05 4.22
CA ILE A 20 0.64 0.37 2.96
C ILE A 20 1.87 0.22 2.04
N LEU A 21 2.76 1.23 1.99
CA LEU A 21 4.02 1.10 1.25
C LEU A 21 4.89 -0.04 1.81
N SER A 22 5.02 -0.15 3.13
CA SER A 22 5.77 -1.22 3.76
C SER A 22 5.14 -2.58 3.48
N LEU A 23 3.80 -2.68 3.52
CA LEU A 23 3.08 -3.91 3.21
C LEU A 23 3.40 -4.40 1.79
N VAL A 24 3.29 -3.47 0.84
CA VAL A 24 3.65 -3.64 -0.57
C VAL A 24 5.10 -4.11 -0.76
N VAL A 25 6.06 -3.53 -0.04
CA VAL A 25 7.47 -3.93 -0.13
C VAL A 25 7.69 -5.34 0.42
N ILE A 26 7.06 -5.68 1.55
CA ILE A 26 7.21 -7.02 2.16
C ILE A 26 6.64 -8.09 1.22
N GLU A 27 5.51 -7.80 0.57
CA GLU A 27 4.89 -8.69 -0.41
C GLU A 27 5.83 -9.01 -1.57
N ILE A 28 6.49 -8.01 -2.17
CA ILE A 28 7.52 -8.23 -3.20
C ILE A 28 8.65 -9.13 -2.67
N VAL A 29 9.14 -8.87 -1.45
CA VAL A 29 10.27 -9.63 -0.90
C VAL A 29 9.90 -11.10 -0.73
N LEU A 30 8.69 -11.40 -0.26
CA LEU A 30 8.20 -12.78 -0.14
C LEU A 30 8.00 -13.46 -1.49
N GLU A 31 7.51 -12.72 -2.49
CA GLU A 31 7.39 -13.23 -3.85
C GLU A 31 8.76 -13.59 -4.44
N ILE A 32 9.77 -12.72 -4.27
CA ILE A 32 11.15 -12.98 -4.68
C ILE A 32 11.72 -14.22 -3.98
N ILE A 33 11.53 -14.34 -2.65
CA ILE A 33 11.98 -15.52 -1.89
C ILE A 33 11.34 -16.79 -2.47
N SER A 34 10.04 -16.74 -2.78
CA SER A 34 9.30 -17.87 -3.33
C SER A 34 9.79 -18.28 -4.71
N ILE A 35 10.11 -17.30 -5.57
CA ILE A 35 10.74 -17.55 -6.89
C ILE A 35 12.09 -18.23 -6.71
N ILE A 36 12.94 -17.75 -5.79
CA ILE A 36 14.26 -18.32 -5.52
C ILE A 36 14.14 -19.78 -5.05
N ILE A 37 13.26 -20.06 -4.08
CA ILE A 37 13.02 -21.43 -3.57
C ILE A 37 12.59 -22.35 -4.71
N ASN A 38 11.66 -21.90 -5.56
CA ASN A 38 11.19 -22.66 -6.71
C ASN A 38 12.32 -22.95 -7.72
N LEU A 39 13.20 -21.98 -7.98
CA LEU A 39 14.36 -22.17 -8.87
C LEU A 39 15.36 -23.18 -8.30
N ILE A 40 15.67 -23.09 -7.00
CA ILE A 40 16.57 -24.04 -6.30
C ILE A 40 15.98 -25.44 -6.33
N SER A 41 14.67 -25.58 -6.07
CA SER A 41 14.02 -26.88 -6.09
C SER A 41 14.03 -27.54 -7.47
N ARG A 42 13.98 -26.75 -8.55
CA ARG A 42 14.04 -27.25 -9.93
C ARG A 42 15.45 -27.67 -10.34
N SER A 43 16.50 -27.05 -9.79
CA SER A 43 17.88 -27.35 -10.15
C SER A 43 18.46 -28.57 -9.41
N LEU A 44 17.81 -29.04 -8.34
CA LEU A 44 18.22 -30.23 -7.59
C LEU A 44 17.74 -31.52 -8.27
N ASN A 45 18.60 -32.08 -9.13
CA ASN A 45 18.34 -33.33 -9.86
C ASN A 45 18.57 -34.62 -9.05
N THR A 46 19.13 -34.56 -7.85
CA THR A 46 19.48 -35.74 -7.04
C THR A 46 18.42 -36.08 -5.98
N GLU A 47 18.12 -37.37 -5.80
CA GLU A 47 17.37 -37.90 -4.65
C GLU A 47 18.18 -37.76 -3.37
N SER A 48 18.21 -36.54 -2.84
CA SER A 48 18.85 -36.19 -1.57
C SER A 48 17.79 -35.83 -0.53
N GLU A 49 18.11 -35.95 0.76
CA GLU A 49 17.26 -35.46 1.86
C GLU A 49 16.84 -33.99 1.65
N LEU A 50 17.73 -33.19 1.04
CA LEU A 50 17.45 -31.80 0.66
C LEU A 50 16.27 -31.67 -0.32
N LYS A 51 16.14 -32.58 -1.29
CA LYS A 51 15.01 -32.61 -2.24
C LYS A 51 13.69 -32.96 -1.54
N SER A 52 13.73 -33.84 -0.54
CA SER A 52 12.56 -34.16 0.29
C SER A 52 12.11 -32.94 1.12
N ILE A 53 13.05 -32.25 1.77
CA ILE A 53 12.77 -31.02 2.53
C ILE A 53 12.20 -29.94 1.61
N LEU A 54 12.81 -29.69 0.45
CA LEU A 54 12.32 -28.69 -0.49
C LEU A 54 10.97 -29.04 -1.11
N LYS A 55 10.67 -30.32 -1.30
CA LYS A 55 9.34 -30.76 -1.70
C LYS A 55 8.30 -30.39 -0.64
N SER A 56 8.54 -30.71 0.63
CA SER A 56 7.66 -30.32 1.73
C SER A 56 7.51 -28.80 1.84
N ILE A 57 8.60 -28.04 1.65
CA ILE A 57 8.55 -26.57 1.60
C ILE A 57 7.67 -26.10 0.44
N ASN A 58 7.83 -26.64 -0.77
CA ASN A 58 7.03 -26.25 -1.94
C ASN A 58 5.54 -26.60 -1.82
N GLU A 59 5.18 -27.58 -1.00
CA GLU A 59 3.78 -27.92 -0.72
C GLU A 59 3.15 -26.91 0.26
N VAL A 60 3.91 -26.44 1.25
CA VAL A 60 3.40 -25.54 2.30
C VAL A 60 3.55 -24.06 1.96
N LEU A 61 4.61 -23.69 1.23
CA LEU A 61 4.94 -22.31 0.89
C LEU A 61 3.82 -21.59 0.12
N PRO A 62 3.15 -22.19 -0.88
CA PRO A 62 2.02 -21.56 -1.55
C PRO A 62 0.88 -21.24 -0.57
N ILE A 63 0.55 -22.15 0.35
CA ILE A 63 -0.50 -21.94 1.35
C ILE A 63 -0.15 -20.79 2.29
N LEU A 64 1.11 -20.75 2.76
CA LEU A 64 1.60 -19.66 3.59
C LEU A 64 1.56 -18.32 2.85
N ASN A 65 1.98 -18.30 1.58
CA ASN A 65 1.94 -17.09 0.75
C ASN A 65 0.51 -16.59 0.53
N TYR A 66 -0.43 -17.49 0.20
CA TYR A 66 -1.84 -17.12 0.04
C TYR A 66 -2.43 -16.56 1.34
N SER A 67 -2.22 -17.26 2.46
CA SER A 67 -2.73 -16.82 3.77
C SER A 67 -2.17 -15.44 4.16
N TYR A 68 -0.87 -15.25 3.90
CA TYR A 68 -0.20 -13.98 4.14
C TYR A 68 -0.76 -12.88 3.24
N SER A 69 -0.82 -13.09 1.92
CA SER A 69 -1.31 -12.11 0.95
C SER A 69 -2.75 -11.68 1.25
N ILE A 70 -3.65 -12.63 1.51
CA ILE A 70 -5.03 -12.36 1.94
C ILE A 70 -5.05 -11.47 3.19
N SER A 71 -4.24 -11.80 4.20
CA SER A 71 -4.15 -11.01 5.44
C SER A 71 -3.66 -9.58 5.17
N MET A 72 -2.69 -9.42 4.27
CA MET A 72 -2.13 -8.14 3.87
C MET A 72 -3.14 -7.28 3.12
N LEU A 73 -3.91 -7.89 2.21
CA LEU A 73 -4.98 -7.22 1.48
C LEU A 73 -6.10 -6.77 2.42
N ILE A 74 -6.50 -7.60 3.39
CA ILE A 74 -7.50 -7.24 4.42
C ILE A 74 -7.01 -6.04 5.27
N ILE A 75 -5.75 -6.10 5.75
CA ILE A 75 -5.16 -4.99 6.51
C ILE A 75 -5.11 -3.72 5.64
N SER A 76 -4.70 -3.85 4.38
CA SER A 76 -4.63 -2.73 3.44
C SER A 76 -6.00 -2.12 3.15
N LEU A 77 -7.07 -2.93 3.04
CA LEU A 77 -8.44 -2.46 2.95
C LEU A 77 -8.84 -1.63 4.17
N PHE A 78 -8.58 -2.15 5.37
CA PHE A 78 -8.88 -1.45 6.62
C PHE A 78 -8.14 -0.11 6.69
N LEU A 79 -6.84 -0.09 6.39
CA LEU A 79 -6.03 1.13 6.35
C LEU A 79 -6.50 2.13 5.29
N SER A 80 -6.89 1.64 4.11
CA SER A 80 -7.40 2.48 3.02
C SER A 80 -8.68 3.23 3.43
N TYR A 81 -9.53 2.61 4.26
CA TYR A 81 -10.73 3.25 4.79
C TYR A 81 -10.40 4.43 5.73
N PHE A 82 -9.48 4.26 6.69
CA PHE A 82 -9.08 5.36 7.58
C PHE A 82 -8.31 6.46 6.85
N TRP A 83 -7.50 6.07 5.86
CA TRP A 83 -6.83 7.00 4.97
C TRP A 83 -7.85 7.84 4.19
N TRP A 84 -8.88 7.22 3.60
CA TRP A 84 -9.95 7.94 2.90
C TRP A 84 -10.61 9.00 3.76
N LYS A 85 -11.01 8.63 4.98
CA LYS A 85 -11.63 9.55 5.94
C LYS A 85 -10.75 10.76 6.22
N SER A 86 -9.44 10.54 6.37
CA SER A 86 -8.47 11.61 6.62
C SER A 86 -8.23 12.48 5.38
N LEU A 87 -8.16 11.89 4.19
CA LEU A 87 -7.98 12.64 2.94
C LEU A 87 -9.21 13.53 2.63
N LYS A 88 -10.42 13.07 2.94
CA LYS A 88 -11.65 13.86 2.80
C LYS A 88 -11.60 15.12 3.68
N ALA A 89 -11.17 14.98 4.93
CA ALA A 89 -10.99 16.13 5.83
C ALA A 89 -9.93 17.12 5.33
N ILE A 90 -8.83 16.62 4.77
CA ILE A 90 -7.79 17.44 4.15
C ILE A 90 -8.33 18.21 2.94
N LYS A 91 -9.06 17.56 2.03
CA LYS A 91 -9.57 18.18 0.79
C LYS A 91 -10.41 19.43 1.06
N VAL A 92 -11.22 19.40 2.11
CA VAL A 92 -12.11 20.50 2.49
C VAL A 92 -11.35 21.70 3.05
N ASN A 93 -10.25 21.47 3.76
CA ASN A 93 -9.58 22.48 4.59
C ASN A 93 -8.20 22.93 4.08
N THR A 94 -7.73 22.39 2.95
CA THR A 94 -6.42 22.70 2.39
C THR A 94 -6.48 23.91 1.44
N PRO A 95 -5.47 24.81 1.46
CA PRO A 95 -5.38 25.93 0.51
C PRO A 95 -5.44 25.50 -0.96
N GLU A 96 -5.99 26.38 -1.79
CA GLU A 96 -6.25 26.10 -3.20
C GLU A 96 -4.99 25.76 -4.00
N GLU A 97 -3.88 26.43 -3.72
CA GLU A 97 -2.59 26.15 -4.36
C GLU A 97 -2.14 24.70 -4.16
N ILE A 98 -2.26 24.17 -2.93
CA ILE A 98 -1.90 22.79 -2.61
C ILE A 98 -2.91 21.81 -3.24
N ARG A 99 -4.20 22.18 -3.28
CA ARG A 99 -5.25 21.36 -3.95
C ARG A 99 -5.01 21.23 -5.45
N ILE A 100 -4.65 22.30 -6.14
CA ILE A 100 -4.38 22.29 -7.58
C ILE A 100 -3.16 21.42 -7.90
N LYS A 101 -2.06 21.57 -7.13
CA LYS A 101 -0.84 20.76 -7.29
C LYS A 101 -1.08 19.25 -7.06
N ASN A 102 -2.08 18.90 -6.25
CA ASN A 102 -2.41 17.51 -5.91
C ASN A 102 -3.79 17.09 -6.42
N LYS A 103 -4.27 17.70 -7.52
CA LYS A 103 -5.59 17.41 -8.10
C LYS A 103 -5.82 15.93 -8.36
N PHE A 104 -4.77 15.19 -8.71
CA PHE A 104 -4.82 13.73 -8.90
C PHE A 104 -5.41 13.03 -7.67
N LEU A 105 -4.87 13.24 -6.46
CA LEU A 105 -5.36 12.60 -5.24
C LEU A 105 -6.78 13.02 -4.84
N PHE A 106 -7.16 14.25 -5.17
CA PHE A 106 -8.46 14.78 -4.76
C PHE A 106 -9.58 14.48 -5.78
N ASN A 107 -9.22 14.23 -7.04
CA ASN A 107 -10.15 13.92 -8.12
C ASN A 107 -10.25 12.42 -8.39
N TYR A 108 -9.18 11.66 -8.17
CA TYR A 108 -9.22 10.20 -8.18
C TYR A 108 -9.43 9.70 -6.75
N PRO A 109 -10.60 9.15 -6.42
CA PRO A 109 -10.94 8.89 -5.03
C PRO A 109 -10.15 7.72 -4.44
N ILE A 110 -9.90 7.73 -3.12
CA ILE A 110 -9.29 6.58 -2.42
C ILE A 110 -10.11 5.29 -2.57
N TRP A 111 -11.43 5.37 -2.82
CA TRP A 111 -12.20 4.15 -3.11
C TRP A 111 -11.67 3.39 -4.33
N PHE A 112 -10.96 4.06 -5.25
CA PHE A 112 -10.29 3.40 -6.36
C PHE A 112 -9.14 2.49 -5.89
N LEU A 113 -8.36 2.93 -4.88
CA LEU A 113 -7.35 2.10 -4.21
C LEU A 113 -8.00 0.91 -3.49
N SER A 114 -9.08 1.17 -2.73
CA SER A 114 -9.83 0.10 -2.05
C SER A 114 -10.45 -0.90 -3.03
N MET A 115 -10.91 -0.45 -4.21
CA MET A 115 -11.43 -1.34 -5.24
C MET A 115 -10.35 -2.19 -5.89
N PHE A 116 -9.14 -1.67 -6.11
CA PHE A 116 -8.03 -2.50 -6.60
C PHE A 116 -7.64 -3.56 -5.57
N ILE A 117 -7.48 -3.18 -4.30
CA ILE A 117 -7.16 -4.13 -3.23
C ILE A 117 -8.29 -5.16 -3.07
N LEU A 118 -9.55 -4.74 -3.19
CA LEU A 118 -10.70 -5.64 -3.11
C LEU A 118 -10.77 -6.58 -4.32
N ALA A 119 -10.52 -6.07 -5.53
CA ALA A 119 -10.50 -6.89 -6.73
C ALA A 119 -9.38 -7.93 -6.65
N ASP A 120 -8.21 -7.53 -6.18
CA ASP A 120 -7.07 -8.42 -5.96
C ASP A 120 -7.40 -9.50 -4.91
N LEU A 121 -8.02 -9.09 -3.80
CA LEU A 121 -8.48 -10.03 -2.77
C LEU A 121 -9.51 -11.03 -3.32
N VAL A 122 -10.48 -10.57 -4.11
CA VAL A 122 -11.48 -11.44 -4.73
C VAL A 122 -10.82 -12.41 -5.69
N LEU A 123 -9.89 -11.94 -6.54
CA LEU A 123 -9.17 -12.79 -7.48
C LEU A 123 -8.33 -13.83 -6.73
N GLU A 124 -7.62 -13.43 -5.68
CA GLU A 124 -6.79 -14.33 -4.89
C GLU A 124 -7.62 -15.40 -4.15
N LEU A 125 -8.78 -15.02 -3.61
CA LEU A 125 -9.74 -15.98 -3.03
C LEU A 125 -10.29 -16.94 -4.09
N LEU A 126 -10.63 -16.44 -5.29
CA LEU A 126 -11.10 -17.29 -6.39
C LEU A 126 -10.02 -18.26 -6.84
N THR A 127 -8.76 -17.83 -6.90
CA THR A 127 -7.63 -18.72 -7.21
C THR A 127 -7.42 -19.77 -6.13
N TYR A 128 -7.55 -19.39 -4.85
CA TYR A 128 -7.43 -20.33 -3.73
C TYR A 128 -8.55 -21.39 -3.74
N PHE A 129 -9.80 -21.00 -3.90
CA PHE A 129 -10.93 -21.94 -3.83
C PHE A 129 -11.23 -22.66 -5.16
N LEU A 130 -11.11 -21.97 -6.29
CA LEU A 130 -11.51 -22.48 -7.61
C LEU A 130 -10.34 -22.87 -8.50
N HIS A 131 -9.09 -22.69 -8.03
CA HIS A 131 -7.87 -23.00 -8.79
C HIS A 131 -7.81 -22.29 -10.16
N ILE A 132 -8.51 -21.16 -10.32
CA ILE A 132 -8.48 -20.36 -11.54
C ILE A 132 -7.17 -19.56 -11.52
N PRO A 133 -6.23 -19.81 -12.44
CA PRO A 133 -5.00 -19.02 -12.49
C PRO A 133 -5.36 -17.59 -12.92
N TYR A 134 -5.21 -16.62 -12.04
CA TYR A 134 -5.34 -15.21 -12.39
C TYR A 134 -3.98 -14.65 -12.81
N GLY A 135 -3.97 -13.79 -13.83
CA GLY A 135 -2.75 -13.33 -14.47
C GLY A 135 -1.99 -12.31 -13.62
N SER A 136 -0.69 -12.54 -13.45
CA SER A 136 0.28 -11.64 -12.79
C SER A 136 0.27 -10.21 -13.35
N SER A 137 -0.23 -10.01 -14.58
CA SER A 137 -0.33 -8.71 -15.22
C SER A 137 -1.35 -7.76 -14.55
N PHE A 138 -2.47 -8.26 -14.03
CA PHE A 138 -3.45 -7.41 -13.34
C PHE A 138 -2.91 -6.96 -11.99
N ALA A 139 -2.36 -7.89 -11.20
CA ALA A 139 -1.70 -7.60 -9.94
C ALA A 139 -0.60 -6.57 -10.13
N PHE A 140 0.24 -6.72 -11.17
CA PHE A 140 1.30 -5.76 -11.48
C PHE A 140 0.79 -4.34 -11.80
N VAL A 141 -0.30 -4.21 -12.55
CA VAL A 141 -0.90 -2.89 -12.83
C VAL A 141 -1.49 -2.29 -11.56
N ALA A 142 -2.25 -3.07 -10.79
CA ALA A 142 -2.81 -2.64 -9.50
C ALA A 142 -1.70 -2.15 -8.57
N PHE A 143 -0.59 -2.88 -8.53
CA PHE A 143 0.60 -2.59 -7.75
C PHE A 143 1.25 -1.24 -8.08
N ILE A 144 1.46 -0.96 -9.38
CA ILE A 144 1.99 0.35 -9.83
C ILE A 144 1.06 1.48 -9.40
N PHE A 145 -0.25 1.30 -9.56
CA PHE A 145 -1.24 2.29 -9.15
C PHE A 145 -1.21 2.55 -7.64
N VAL A 146 -1.13 1.50 -6.82
CA VAL A 146 -1.01 1.59 -5.35
C VAL A 146 0.23 2.42 -4.99
N ILE A 147 1.39 2.11 -5.57
CA ILE A 147 2.64 2.83 -5.30
C ILE A 147 2.52 4.32 -5.65
N ILE A 148 2.05 4.65 -6.86
CA ILE A 148 1.88 6.04 -7.30
C ILE A 148 0.97 6.79 -6.32
N TYR A 149 -0.13 6.16 -5.91
CA TYR A 149 -1.11 6.75 -5.01
C TYR A 149 -0.55 7.01 -3.61
N VAL A 150 0.17 6.02 -3.07
CA VAL A 150 0.86 6.07 -1.77
C VAL A 150 1.92 7.17 -1.75
N VAL A 151 2.83 7.18 -2.73
CA VAL A 151 3.92 8.16 -2.81
C VAL A 151 3.37 9.58 -2.95
N THR A 152 2.35 9.77 -3.79
CA THR A 152 1.72 11.09 -3.96
C THR A 152 1.08 11.55 -2.66
N SER A 153 0.45 10.65 -1.89
CA SER A 153 -0.18 11.02 -0.61
C SER A 153 0.81 11.37 0.48
N ILE A 154 1.96 10.69 0.52
CA ILE A 154 3.08 11.07 1.39
C ILE A 154 3.57 12.48 1.02
N LYS A 155 3.71 12.77 -0.28
CA LYS A 155 4.12 14.10 -0.78
C LYS A 155 3.13 15.19 -0.37
N LEU A 156 1.83 14.95 -0.56
CA LEU A 156 0.76 15.87 -0.14
C LEU A 156 0.82 16.13 1.37
N ALA A 157 0.90 15.07 2.19
CA ALA A 157 0.96 15.21 3.64
C ALA A 157 2.19 16.02 4.08
N ASN A 158 3.36 15.78 3.47
CA ASN A 158 4.57 16.56 3.74
C ASN A 158 4.43 18.02 3.35
N GLN A 159 3.74 18.33 2.23
CA GLN A 159 3.50 19.71 1.81
C GLN A 159 2.61 20.46 2.82
N ILE A 160 1.54 19.82 3.29
CA ILE A 160 0.63 20.40 4.29
C ILE A 160 1.37 20.66 5.61
N ILE A 161 2.14 19.68 6.09
CA ILE A 161 2.92 19.82 7.33
C ILE A 161 3.97 20.93 7.19
N LYS A 162 4.70 20.97 6.08
CA LYS A 162 5.74 22.00 5.84
C LYS A 162 5.14 23.40 5.74
N HIS A 163 3.99 23.54 5.07
CA HIS A 163 3.31 24.82 4.93
C HIS A 163 2.96 25.41 6.31
N ASP A 164 2.42 24.61 7.23
CA ASP A 164 2.10 25.11 8.58
C ASP A 164 3.33 25.58 9.37
N HIS A 165 4.46 24.87 9.26
CA HIS A 165 5.71 25.28 9.92
C HIS A 165 6.24 26.64 9.42
N LEU A 166 6.04 26.98 8.14
CA LEU A 166 6.45 28.28 7.59
C LEU A 166 5.59 29.41 8.15
N HIS A 167 4.26 29.23 8.21
CA HIS A 167 3.33 30.21 8.77
C HIS A 167 3.52 30.41 10.28
N GLN A 168 3.84 29.36 11.04
CA GLN A 168 4.18 29.51 12.47
C GLN A 168 5.47 30.32 12.67
N GLY A 169 6.48 30.10 11.83
CA GLY A 169 7.74 30.85 11.88
C GLY A 169 7.61 32.32 11.46
N GLU A 170 6.68 32.64 10.55
CA GLU A 170 6.37 34.02 10.16
C GLU A 170 5.60 34.77 11.26
N ASN A 171 4.61 34.13 11.89
CA ASN A 171 3.87 34.74 13.01
C ASN A 171 4.77 35.04 14.22
N LEU A 172 5.72 34.14 14.52
CA LEU A 172 6.72 34.36 15.58
C LEU A 172 7.71 35.49 15.25
N LYS A 173 7.94 35.79 13.98
CA LYS A 173 8.79 36.92 13.55
C LYS A 173 8.04 38.26 13.51
N SER A 174 6.71 38.26 13.40
CA SER A 174 5.90 39.48 13.46
C SER A 174 5.54 39.91 14.89
N GLU A 175 5.71 39.03 15.87
CA GLU A 175 5.49 39.31 17.30
C GLU A 175 6.75 39.80 18.03
N VAL A 176 7.91 39.85 17.36
CA VAL A 176 9.20 40.36 17.86
C VAL A 176 9.54 41.65 17.14
#